data_AF-A0A6B3G2M4-F1
#
_entry.id   AF-A0A6B3G2M4-F1
#
_cell.length_a   1.000
_cell.length_b   1.000
_cell.length_c   1.000
_cell.angle_alpha   90.00
_cell.angle_beta   90.00
_cell.angle_gamma   90.00
#
_symmetry.space_group_name_H-M   'P 1'
#
loop_
_entity.id
_entity.type
_entity.pdbx_description
1 polymer ?
#
loop_
_entity_poly.entity_id
_entity_poly.type
_entity_poly.pdbx_seq_one_letter_code
_entity_poly.pdbx_strand_id
1 'polypeptide(L)'
;MGAGFFYSYHLGWTRLDARTLLGDLEAEGLRPVHPVTGRTVLVNLDSASLGARSPVTREQLLSLAGLQRLHEVGFRLWTDGGDDLLVRIRRARAGVVAVEFSVGELPEPEREHAVGAIRRTVGRA
;
A
#
# COMPACT_ATOMS: atom_id res chain seq x y z
N MET A 1 -11.72 19.12 -1.29
CA MET A 1 -11.43 17.68 -1.34
C MET A 1 -10.80 17.29 -0.02
N GLY A 2 -11.47 16.44 0.77
CA GLY A 2 -10.88 15.94 2.01
C GLY A 2 -9.86 14.86 1.68
N ALA A 3 -8.69 14.90 2.30
CA ALA A 3 -7.70 13.84 2.17
C ALA A 3 -8.28 12.57 2.83
N GLY A 4 -8.85 11.68 2.02
CA GLY A 4 -9.40 10.41 2.47
C GLY A 4 -8.28 9.43 2.76
N PHE A 5 -8.19 8.98 4.02
CA PHE A 5 -7.24 7.96 4.44
C PHE A 5 -7.97 6.80 5.11
N PHE A 6 -7.50 5.58 4.85
CA PHE A 6 -7.85 4.40 5.63
C PHE A 6 -6.63 3.92 6.41
N TYR A 7 -6.79 3.69 7.70
CA TYR A 7 -5.72 3.19 8.57
C TYR A 7 -6.07 1.80 9.11
N SER A 8 -5.05 0.96 9.18
CA SER A 8 -5.11 -0.29 9.94
C SER A 8 -3.86 -0.47 10.77
N TYR A 9 -4.02 -1.11 11.92
CA TYR A 9 -2.98 -1.23 12.94
C TYR A 9 -2.76 -2.70 13.26
N HIS A 10 -1.50 -3.10 13.25
CA HIS A 10 -1.10 -4.51 13.37
C HIS A 10 -0.03 -4.65 14.44
N LEU A 11 -0.17 -5.66 15.30
CA LEU A 11 0.86 -6.06 16.27
C LEU A 11 1.65 -7.23 15.71
N GLY A 12 2.97 -7.25 15.95
CA GLY A 12 3.82 -8.36 15.52
C GLY A 12 4.02 -8.47 14.01
N TRP A 13 3.84 -7.38 13.26
CA TRP A 13 3.93 -7.33 11.81
C TRP A 13 5.21 -7.97 11.24
N THR A 14 5.02 -8.86 10.27
CA THR A 14 6.08 -9.62 9.61
C THR A 14 6.02 -9.49 8.09
N ARG A 15 7.02 -10.08 7.42
CA ARG A 15 6.99 -10.28 5.96
C ARG A 15 5.82 -11.16 5.51
N LEU A 16 5.39 -12.11 6.34
CA LEU A 16 4.25 -12.96 6.01
C LEU A 16 2.96 -12.14 6.00
N ASP A 17 2.76 -11.26 6.98
CA ASP A 17 1.58 -10.37 7.04
C ASP A 17 1.54 -9.44 5.83
N ALA A 18 2.69 -8.85 5.46
CA ALA A 18 2.79 -8.04 4.25
C ALA A 18 2.47 -8.86 2.98
N ARG A 19 2.86 -10.14 2.93
CA ARG A 19 2.55 -11.03 1.79
C ARG A 19 1.07 -11.36 1.73
N THR A 20 0.45 -11.68 2.86
CA THR A 20 -0.99 -11.97 2.94
C THR A 20 -1.80 -10.74 2.55
N LEU A 21 -1.52 -9.58 3.18
CA LEU A 21 -2.18 -8.32 2.86
C LEU A 21 -2.10 -8.01 1.35
N LEU A 22 -0.90 -8.10 0.76
CA LEU A 22 -0.72 -7.80 -0.66
C LEU A 22 -1.44 -8.81 -1.56
N GLY A 23 -1.41 -10.09 -1.22
CA GLY A 23 -2.11 -11.13 -1.98
C GLY A 23 -3.63 -10.95 -1.95
N ASP A 24 -4.19 -10.60 -0.80
CA ASP A 24 -5.62 -10.35 -0.64
C ASP A 24 -6.07 -9.09 -1.37
N LEU A 25 -5.27 -8.01 -1.33
CA LEU A 25 -5.53 -6.79 -2.10
C LEU A 25 -5.50 -7.05 -3.61
N GLU A 26 -4.56 -7.87 -4.07
CA GLU A 26 -4.47 -8.27 -5.49
C GLU A 26 -5.65 -9.11 -5.94
N ALA A 27 -6.12 -10.02 -5.08
CA ALA A 27 -7.32 -10.81 -5.34
C ALA A 27 -8.57 -9.94 -5.48
N GLU A 28 -8.58 -8.77 -4.82
CA GLU A 28 -9.63 -7.75 -4.91
C GLU A 28 -9.38 -6.71 -6.02
N GLY A 29 -8.34 -6.86 -6.83
CA GLY A 29 -8.07 -6.00 -7.99
C GLY A 29 -7.12 -4.82 -7.74
N LEU A 30 -6.56 -4.69 -6.53
CA LEU A 30 -5.58 -3.65 -6.21
C LEU A 30 -4.15 -4.19 -6.30
N ARG A 31 -3.43 -3.82 -7.37
CA ARG A 31 -2.17 -4.47 -7.73
C ARG A 31 -0.96 -3.53 -7.58
N PRO A 32 0.19 -3.99 -7.08
CA PRO A 32 1.41 -3.20 -7.01
C PRO A 32 2.09 -3.02 -8.37
N VAL A 33 1.66 -3.77 -9.38
CA VAL A 33 2.18 -3.73 -10.75
C VAL A 33 1.32 -2.78 -11.57
N HIS A 34 1.93 -1.76 -12.13
CA HIS A 34 1.25 -0.83 -13.03
C HIS A 34 0.69 -1.58 -14.26
N PRO A 35 -0.60 -1.41 -14.62
CA PRO A 35 -1.25 -2.22 -15.66
C PRO A 35 -0.62 -2.07 -17.05
N VAL A 36 -0.22 -0.86 -17.43
CA VAL A 36 0.44 -0.59 -18.72
C VAL A 36 1.94 -0.92 -18.71
N THR A 37 2.69 -0.45 -17.72
CA THR A 37 4.17 -0.56 -17.76
C THR A 37 4.70 -1.86 -17.18
N GLY A 38 3.88 -2.64 -16.46
CA GLY A 38 4.30 -3.86 -15.79
C GLY A 38 5.30 -3.64 -14.64
N ARG A 39 5.47 -2.39 -14.17
CA ARG A 39 6.45 -2.04 -13.15
C ARG A 39 5.81 -1.87 -11.79
N THR A 40 6.49 -2.33 -10.76
CA THR A 40 6.23 -1.98 -9.36
C THR A 40 7.21 -0.92 -8.92
N VAL A 41 6.72 0.10 -8.20
CA VAL A 41 7.52 1.25 -7.78
C VAL A 41 7.39 1.51 -6.30
N LEU A 42 8.52 1.75 -5.64
CA LEU A 42 8.56 2.42 -4.35
C LEU A 42 8.40 3.92 -4.56
N VAL A 43 7.75 4.55 -3.60
CA VAL A 43 7.59 6.01 -3.54
C VAL A 43 8.47 6.52 -2.41
N ASN A 44 9.36 7.48 -2.72
CA ASN A 44 10.08 8.19 -1.69
C ASN A 44 9.09 9.05 -0.87
N LEU A 45 9.13 8.87 0.44
CA LEU A 45 8.25 9.55 1.40
C LEU A 45 8.92 10.76 2.07
N ASP A 46 10.20 11.03 1.75
CA ASP A 46 10.88 12.24 2.19
C ASP A 46 10.35 13.47 1.44
N SER A 47 9.97 14.49 2.20
CA SER A 47 9.47 15.78 1.73
C SER A 47 10.37 16.48 0.70
N ALA A 48 11.69 16.30 0.79
CA ALA A 48 12.64 16.92 -0.14
C ALA A 48 12.69 16.22 -1.51
N SER A 49 12.07 15.05 -1.65
CA SER A 49 12.09 14.24 -2.88
C SER A 49 10.77 13.49 -3.09
N LEU A 50 9.67 14.12 -2.67
CA LEU A 50 8.31 13.64 -2.91
C LEU A 50 8.11 13.38 -4.40
N GLY A 51 7.87 12.11 -4.74
CA GLY A 51 7.64 11.68 -6.13
C GLY A 51 8.80 10.93 -6.79
N ALA A 52 9.97 10.83 -6.14
CA ALA A 52 11.01 9.90 -6.63
C ALA A 52 10.50 8.46 -6.58
N ARG A 53 10.58 7.77 -7.73
CA ARG A 53 10.08 6.40 -7.91
C ARG A 53 11.22 5.45 -8.25
N SER A 54 11.35 4.40 -7.45
CA SER A 54 12.38 3.37 -7.67
C SER A 54 11.71 2.05 -8.07
N PRO A 55 12.03 1.48 -9.24
CA PRO A 55 11.46 0.20 -9.65
C PRO A 55 11.97 -0.91 -8.75
N VAL A 56 11.08 -1.81 -8.35
CA VAL A 56 11.41 -2.97 -7.52
C VAL A 56 10.69 -4.21 -8.03
N THR A 57 11.27 -5.37 -7.74
CA THR A 57 10.58 -6.66 -7.90
C THR A 57 9.56 -6.86 -6.79
N ARG A 58 8.61 -7.79 -7.01
CA ARG A 58 7.65 -8.20 -5.98
C ARG A 58 8.34 -8.67 -4.70
N GLU A 59 9.41 -9.46 -4.82
CA GLU A 59 10.12 -10.01 -3.66
C GLU A 59 10.80 -8.92 -2.83
N GLN A 60 11.40 -7.94 -3.51
CA GLN A 60 11.97 -6.75 -2.86
C GLN A 60 10.87 -5.94 -2.17
N LEU A 61 9.74 -5.69 -2.85
CA LEU A 61 8.60 -5.01 -2.23
C LEU A 61 8.16 -5.74 -0.95
N LEU A 62 7.98 -7.06 -0.99
CA LEU A 62 7.57 -7.85 0.18
C LEU A 62 8.58 -7.79 1.33
N SER A 63 9.88 -7.83 1.04
CA SER A 63 10.90 -7.70 2.09
C SER A 63 10.87 -6.33 2.76
N LEU A 64 10.64 -5.27 1.98
CA LEU A 64 10.56 -3.89 2.49
C LEU A 64 9.23 -3.62 3.21
N ALA A 65 8.11 -4.11 2.68
CA ALA A 65 6.77 -4.04 3.28
C ALA A 65 6.67 -4.83 4.60
N GLY A 66 7.45 -5.89 4.76
CA GLY A 66 7.64 -6.57 6.05
C GLY A 66 8.47 -5.78 7.05
N LEU A 67 8.95 -4.57 6.70
CA LEU A 67 9.75 -3.68 7.54
C LEU A 67 10.97 -4.37 8.15
N GLN A 68 11.61 -5.30 7.44
CA GLN A 68 12.76 -6.03 7.98
C GLN A 68 14.00 -5.14 8.14
N ARG A 69 14.17 -4.17 7.23
CA ARG A 69 15.35 -3.29 7.14
C ARG A 69 15.03 -1.80 7.28
N LEU A 70 13.75 -1.43 7.11
CA LEU A 70 13.29 -0.04 7.13
C LEU A 70 12.27 0.16 8.24
N HIS A 71 12.16 1.41 8.70
CA HIS A 71 11.09 1.82 9.62
C HIS A 71 9.79 2.16 8.88
N GLU A 72 9.89 2.40 7.58
CA GLU A 72 8.79 2.83 6.75
C GLU A 72 9.04 2.50 5.28
N VAL A 73 7.97 2.22 4.53
CA VAL A 73 7.98 2.08 3.09
C VAL A 73 6.70 2.65 2.48
N GLY A 74 6.83 3.28 1.31
CA GLY A 74 5.73 3.75 0.48
C GLY A 74 5.75 3.08 -0.89
N PHE A 75 4.59 2.71 -1.42
CA PHE A 75 4.44 2.16 -2.76
C PHE A 75 3.02 2.45 -3.30
N ARG A 76 2.81 2.28 -4.61
CA ARG A 76 1.50 2.47 -5.23
C ARG A 76 0.79 1.14 -5.44
N LEU A 77 -0.53 1.13 -5.23
CA LEU A 77 -1.43 0.11 -5.75
C LEU A 77 -2.27 0.72 -6.87
N TRP A 78 -2.45 -0.02 -7.93
CA TRP A 78 -3.17 0.36 -9.14
C TRP A 78 -4.50 -0.37 -9.19
N THR A 79 -5.54 0.35 -9.61
CA THR A 79 -6.79 -0.24 -10.06
C THR A 79 -6.62 -0.73 -11.50
N ASP A 80 -7.53 -1.59 -11.96
CA ASP A 80 -7.56 -2.04 -13.35
C ASP A 80 -7.80 -0.86 -14.33
N GLY A 81 -8.45 0.22 -13.87
CA GLY A 81 -8.66 1.46 -14.62
C GLY A 81 -7.40 2.32 -14.81
N GLY A 82 -6.31 2.00 -14.10
CA GLY A 82 -5.04 2.71 -14.19
C GLY A 82 -4.90 3.87 -13.20
N ASP A 83 -5.89 4.12 -12.35
CA ASP A 83 -5.77 5.00 -11.20
C ASP A 83 -4.97 4.32 -10.08
N ASP A 84 -4.33 5.12 -9.23
CA ASP A 84 -3.47 4.60 -8.19
C ASP A 84 -3.73 5.25 -6.82
N LEU A 85 -3.45 4.47 -5.77
CA LEU A 85 -3.41 4.96 -4.40
C LEU A 85 -2.04 4.72 -3.78
N LEU A 86 -1.64 5.64 -2.91
CA LEU A 86 -0.44 5.46 -2.09
C LEU A 86 -0.77 4.52 -0.92
N VAL A 87 0.09 3.54 -0.72
CA VAL A 87 0.14 2.73 0.49
C VAL A 87 1.41 3.04 1.25
N ARG A 88 1.26 3.29 2.55
CA ARG A 88 2.37 3.55 3.46
C ARG A 88 2.31 2.56 4.61
N ILE A 89 3.39 1.81 4.80
CA ILE A 89 3.54 0.87 5.91
C ILE A 89 4.67 1.41 6.79
N ARG A 90 4.37 1.68 8.07
CA ARG A 90 5.34 2.30 8.99
C ARG A 90 5.26 1.72 10.39
N ARG A 91 6.40 1.61 11.06
CA ARG A 91 6.45 1.32 12.49
C ARG A 91 5.91 2.53 13.25
N ALA A 92 4.95 2.28 14.14
CA ALA A 92 4.45 3.20 15.14
C ALA A 92 5.08 2.87 16.51
N ARG A 93 4.60 3.54 17.56
CA ARG A 93 5.09 3.31 18.93
C ARG A 93 4.67 1.91 19.42
N ALA A 94 5.42 1.38 20.39
CA ALA A 94 5.12 0.12 21.09
C ALA A 94 5.00 -1.12 20.18
N GLY A 95 5.77 -1.17 19.09
CA GLY A 95 5.80 -2.35 18.20
C GLY A 95 4.57 -2.50 17.29
N VAL A 96 3.68 -1.51 17.28
CA VAL A 96 2.56 -1.43 16.33
C VAL A 96 3.08 -1.03 14.95
N VAL A 97 2.54 -1.62 13.89
CA VAL A 97 2.70 -1.16 12.52
C VAL A 97 1.40 -0.56 12.03
N ALA A 98 1.48 0.64 11.46
CA ALA A 98 0.36 1.29 10.78
C ALA A 98 0.49 1.07 9.28
N VAL A 99 -0.59 0.58 8.66
CA VAL A 99 -0.77 0.53 7.21
C VAL A 99 -1.82 1.57 6.85
N GLU A 100 -1.41 2.52 6.02
CA GLU A 100 -2.21 3.64 5.56
C GLU A 100 -2.45 3.52 4.06
N PHE A 101 -3.69 3.80 3.65
CA PHE A 101 -4.11 3.87 2.25
C PHE A 101 -4.63 5.28 1.96
N SER A 102 -4.00 6.00 1.03
CA SER A 102 -4.43 7.34 0.61
C SER A 102 -5.41 7.22 -0.55
N VAL A 103 -6.70 7.29 -0.27
CA VAL A 103 -7.80 7.11 -1.25
C VAL A 103 -8.45 8.43 -1.68
N GLY A 104 -8.04 9.55 -1.08
CA GLY A 104 -8.66 10.87 -1.31
C GLY A 104 -8.47 11.43 -2.73
N GLU A 105 -7.45 10.97 -3.45
CA GLU A 105 -7.15 11.41 -4.83
C GLU A 105 -7.87 10.57 -5.89
N LEU A 106 -8.47 9.45 -5.50
CA LEU A 106 -9.21 8.59 -6.43
C LEU A 106 -10.56 9.24 -6.82
N PRO A 107 -10.97 9.12 -8.09
CA PRO A 107 -12.33 9.44 -8.48
C PRO A 107 -13.34 8.56 -7.71
N GLU A 108 -14.58 9.03 -7.61
CA GLU A 108 -15.59 8.42 -6.73
C GLU A 108 -15.81 6.91 -6.93
N PRO A 109 -16.02 6.38 -8.16
CA PRO A 109 -16.24 4.95 -8.32
C PRO A 109 -15.01 4.11 -7.95
N GLU A 110 -13.81 4.55 -8.32
CA GLU A 110 -12.56 3.86 -7.97
C GLU A 110 -12.28 3.95 -6.47
N ARG A 111 -12.63 5.07 -5.84
CA ARG A 111 -12.51 5.26 -4.39
C ARG A 111 -13.41 4.30 -3.63
N GLU A 112 -14.68 4.18 -4.03
CA GLU A 112 -15.62 3.24 -3.40
C GLU A 112 -15.15 1.79 -3.56
N HIS A 113 -14.69 1.43 -4.77
CA HIS A 113 -14.12 0.12 -5.03
C HIS A 113 -12.89 -0.15 -4.14
N ALA A 114 -11.92 0.77 -4.12
CA ALA A 114 -10.70 0.63 -3.33
C ALA A 114 -10.99 0.52 -1.83
N VAL A 115 -11.89 1.36 -1.30
CA VAL A 115 -12.31 1.28 0.11
C VAL A 115 -13.00 -0.06 0.39
N GLY A 116 -13.86 -0.53 -0.51
CA GLY A 116 -14.51 -1.85 -0.39
C GLY A 116 -13.51 -3.00 -0.33
N ALA A 117 -12.53 -3.01 -1.23
CA ALA A 117 -11.43 -3.98 -1.26
C ALA A 117 -10.63 -3.94 0.04
N ILE A 118 -10.15 -2.76 0.46
CA ILE A 118 -9.37 -2.58 1.69
C ILE A 118 -10.15 -3.08 2.91
N ARG A 119 -11.45 -2.76 3.03
CA ARG A 119 -12.28 -3.23 4.16
C ARG A 119 -12.44 -4.75 4.17
N ARG A 120 -12.59 -5.39 3.00
CA ARG A 120 -12.71 -6.85 2.90
C ARG A 120 -11.40 -7.57 3.23
N THR A 121 -10.26 -6.96 2.92
CA THR A 121 -8.94 -7.51 3.22
C THR A 121 -8.58 -7.31 4.69
N VAL A 122 -8.61 -6.07 5.18
CA VAL A 122 -8.13 -5.71 6.52
C VAL A 122 -9.14 -6.09 7.60
N GLY A 123 -10.45 -5.96 7.33
CA GLY A 123 -11.51 -6.18 8.32
C GLY A 123 -11.80 -7.65 8.64
N ARG A 124 -11.04 -8.61 8.09
CA ARG A 124 -11.16 -10.04 8.37
C ARG A 124 -10.24 -10.53 9.51
N ALA A 125 -9.39 -9.65 10.06
CA ALA A 125 -8.46 -9.98 11.14
C ALA A 125 -9.10 -9.85 12.53
#